data_AF-A0A2A6PE64-F1
#
_entry.id   AF-A0A2A6PE64-F1
#
_cell.length_a   1.000
_cell.length_b   1.000
_cell.length_c   1.000
_cell.angle_alpha   90.00
_cell.angle_beta   90.00
_cell.angle_gamma   90.00
#
_symmetry.space_group_name_H-M   'P 1'
#
loop_
_entity.id
_entity.type
_entity.pdbx_description
1 polymer ?
#
loop_
_entity_poly.entity_id
_entity_poly.type
_entity_poly.pdbx_seq_one_letter_code
_entity_poly.pdbx_strand_id
1 'polypeptide(L)'
;MRTVLLATCLLLPSSLTVAADAIDPARIVSAATGDWDKDDASDLVLLVAPVEAGGESNAVYLYLTNDVGRLVLRSLIPDKVWGQFDVYGQAPSVNALPNGSIQVTSHNDAIGRNRWEQTLTIAYRSSDFVVAGYTYSSYDTLDLDNTMRCDFNVLSGKGTANGKPIRAKGATILLKDWSDEIGQRACDAK
;
A
#
# COMPACT_ATOMS: atom_id res chain seq x y z
N MET A 1 52.44 -33.35 44.11
CA MET A 1 52.27 -32.97 42.69
C MET A 1 50.77 -32.82 42.44
N ARG A 2 50.29 -31.60 42.22
CA ARG A 2 48.87 -31.24 42.09
C ARG A 2 48.59 -30.98 40.60
N THR A 3 47.88 -31.88 39.95
CA THR A 3 47.50 -31.75 38.54
C THR A 3 46.13 -31.07 38.49
N VAL A 4 46.07 -29.86 37.93
CA VAL A 4 44.83 -29.11 37.68
C VAL A 4 44.39 -29.43 36.25
N LEU A 5 43.23 -30.05 36.08
CA LEU A 5 42.57 -30.18 34.77
C LEU A 5 41.75 -28.91 34.49
N LEU A 6 42.12 -28.20 33.42
CA LEU A 6 41.32 -27.11 32.85
C LEU A 6 40.25 -27.73 31.94
N ALA A 7 38.97 -27.56 32.31
CA ALA A 7 37.84 -27.93 31.46
C ALA A 7 37.47 -26.74 30.56
N THR A 8 37.74 -26.86 29.26
CA THR A 8 37.41 -25.85 28.25
C THR A 8 35.95 -26.01 27.83
N CYS A 9 35.05 -25.17 28.35
CA CYS A 9 33.67 -25.08 27.88
C CYS A 9 33.63 -24.40 26.49
N LEU A 10 33.37 -25.18 25.44
CA LEU A 10 32.97 -24.64 24.14
C LEU A 10 31.54 -24.07 24.23
N LEU A 11 31.44 -22.75 24.31
CA LEU A 11 30.19 -22.02 24.09
C LEU A 11 30.00 -21.87 22.57
N LEU A 12 29.15 -22.71 21.99
CA LEU A 12 28.68 -22.54 20.61
C LEU A 12 27.70 -21.35 20.57
N PRO A 13 27.96 -20.30 19.77
CA PRO A 13 26.99 -19.23 19.58
C PRO A 13 25.77 -19.78 18.83
N SER A 14 24.60 -19.72 19.46
CA SER A 14 23.32 -19.97 18.79
C SER A 14 23.06 -18.83 17.81
N SER A 15 23.40 -19.03 16.54
CA SER A 15 22.97 -18.15 15.46
C SER A 15 21.45 -18.26 15.35
N LEU A 16 20.73 -17.25 15.85
CA LEU A 16 19.32 -17.05 15.52
C LEU A 16 19.25 -16.70 14.03
N THR A 17 19.00 -17.70 13.19
CA THR A 17 18.55 -17.45 11.82
C THR A 17 17.18 -16.81 11.90
N VAL A 18 17.11 -15.50 11.69
CA VAL A 18 15.86 -14.83 11.29
C VAL A 18 15.51 -15.43 9.93
N ALA A 19 14.55 -16.34 9.90
CA ALA A 19 13.92 -16.72 8.65
C ALA A 19 13.36 -15.44 8.04
N ALA A 20 13.75 -15.12 6.81
CA ALA A 20 13.03 -14.11 6.05
C ALA A 20 11.56 -14.58 6.03
N ASP A 21 10.65 -13.77 6.57
CA ASP A 21 9.23 -14.11 6.62
C ASP A 21 8.79 -14.39 5.18
N ALA A 22 8.60 -15.67 4.87
CA ALA A 22 8.09 -16.08 3.57
C ALA A 22 6.64 -15.60 3.50
N ILE A 23 6.27 -14.93 2.42
CA ILE A 23 4.87 -14.61 2.18
C ILE A 23 4.12 -15.94 2.05
N ASP A 24 3.18 -16.20 2.94
CA ASP A 24 2.21 -17.27 2.74
C ASP A 24 1.41 -16.98 1.45
N PRO A 25 1.55 -17.79 0.39
CA PRO A 25 0.91 -17.52 -0.89
C PRO A 25 -0.62 -17.43 -0.79
N ALA A 26 -1.24 -18.09 0.19
CA ALA A 26 -2.68 -18.04 0.41
C ALA A 26 -3.18 -16.64 0.81
N ARG A 27 -2.28 -15.75 1.23
CA ARG A 27 -2.60 -14.38 1.64
C ARG A 27 -2.36 -13.35 0.54
N ILE A 28 -1.84 -13.74 -0.62
CA ILE A 28 -1.73 -12.83 -1.75
C ILE A 28 -3.14 -12.66 -2.32
N VAL A 29 -3.70 -11.47 -2.16
CA VAL A 29 -5.12 -11.21 -2.43
C VAL A 29 -5.36 -10.34 -3.67
N SER A 30 -4.35 -9.58 -4.08
CA SER A 30 -4.39 -8.83 -5.34
C SER A 30 -2.96 -8.63 -5.84
N ALA A 31 -2.78 -8.57 -7.16
CA ALA A 31 -1.48 -8.41 -7.80
C ALA A 31 -1.62 -7.67 -9.11
N ALA A 32 -0.63 -6.86 -9.45
CA ALA A 32 -0.52 -6.23 -10.76
C ALA A 32 0.94 -6.19 -11.22
N THR A 33 1.14 -6.31 -12.53
CA THR A 33 2.44 -6.18 -13.18
C THR A 33 2.43 -4.99 -14.13
N GLY A 34 3.57 -4.34 -14.29
CA GLY A 34 3.76 -3.20 -15.17
C GLY A 34 5.20 -2.74 -15.14
N ASP A 35 5.56 -1.75 -15.94
CA ASP A 35 6.90 -1.16 -15.96
C ASP A 35 6.86 0.14 -15.16
N TRP A 36 7.23 0.08 -13.88
CA TRP A 36 7.07 1.22 -12.96
C TRP A 36 8.19 2.23 -13.14
N ASP A 37 9.43 1.75 -13.31
CA ASP A 37 10.62 2.58 -13.41
C ASP A 37 11.09 2.88 -14.84
N LYS A 38 10.38 2.35 -15.84
CA LYS A 38 10.54 2.61 -17.27
C LYS A 38 11.83 2.04 -17.82
N ASP A 39 12.19 0.84 -17.37
CA ASP A 39 13.36 0.11 -17.83
C ASP A 39 13.03 -0.99 -18.87
N ASP A 40 11.79 -1.00 -19.37
CA ASP A 40 11.20 -2.00 -20.28
C ASP A 40 11.07 -3.41 -19.67
N ALA A 41 11.35 -3.59 -18.38
CA ALA A 41 11.11 -4.83 -17.65
C ALA A 41 9.75 -4.81 -16.94
N SER A 42 9.17 -5.99 -16.73
CA SER A 42 7.93 -6.12 -15.97
C SER A 42 8.23 -6.23 -14.49
N ASP A 43 7.71 -5.30 -13.71
CA ASP A 43 7.73 -5.25 -12.26
C ASP A 43 6.47 -5.87 -11.64
N LEU A 44 6.41 -5.90 -10.30
CA LEU A 44 5.31 -6.51 -9.56
C LEU A 44 4.92 -5.68 -8.33
N VAL A 45 3.62 -5.50 -8.14
CA VAL A 45 3.02 -5.09 -6.87
C VAL A 45 2.09 -6.19 -6.36
N LEU A 46 2.14 -6.47 -5.05
CA LEU A 46 1.24 -7.38 -4.36
C LEU A 46 0.53 -6.67 -3.20
N LEU A 47 -0.76 -6.94 -3.05
CA LEU A 47 -1.46 -6.80 -1.78
C LEU A 47 -1.46 -8.14 -1.06
N VAL A 48 -1.07 -8.11 0.22
CA VAL A 48 -1.00 -9.29 1.06
C VAL A 48 -1.83 -9.05 2.33
N ALA A 49 -2.82 -9.91 2.56
CA ALA A 49 -3.68 -9.88 3.75
C ALA A 49 -2.88 -10.06 5.06
N PRO A 50 -3.36 -9.56 6.21
CA PRO A 50 -2.66 -9.69 7.49
C PRO A 50 -2.56 -11.14 7.99
N VAL A 51 -1.70 -11.39 9.00
CA VAL A 51 -1.48 -12.77 9.54
C VAL A 51 -2.66 -13.18 10.38
N GLU A 52 -3.16 -12.21 11.13
CA GLU A 52 -4.33 -12.38 11.97
C GLU A 52 -5.58 -12.47 11.10
N ALA A 53 -6.34 -13.54 11.30
CA ALA A 53 -7.64 -13.71 10.66
C ALA A 53 -8.58 -12.56 11.06
N GLY A 54 -9.32 -12.03 10.09
CA GLY A 54 -10.21 -10.88 10.30
C GLY A 54 -9.49 -9.53 10.39
N GLY A 55 -8.17 -9.46 10.18
CA GLY A 55 -7.47 -8.19 10.07
C GLY A 55 -7.86 -7.46 8.77
N GLU A 56 -7.97 -6.13 8.85
CA GLU A 56 -8.44 -5.29 7.75
C GLU A 56 -7.32 -4.44 7.13
N SER A 57 -6.06 -4.68 7.49
CA SER A 57 -4.92 -3.88 7.05
C SER A 57 -3.95 -4.74 6.25
N ASN A 58 -3.91 -4.50 4.94
CA ASN A 58 -3.14 -5.28 3.99
C ASN A 58 -1.77 -4.62 3.77
N ALA A 59 -0.73 -5.45 3.66
CA ALA A 59 0.60 -5.01 3.32
C ALA A 59 0.76 -4.83 1.80
N VAL A 60 1.59 -3.87 1.40
CA VAL A 60 1.98 -3.65 0.00
C VAL A 60 3.43 -4.11 -0.17
N TYR A 61 3.65 -5.01 -1.12
CA TYR A 61 4.99 -5.41 -1.56
C TYR A 61 5.24 -4.86 -2.96
N LEU A 62 6.37 -4.18 -3.14
CA LEU A 62 6.77 -3.57 -4.39
C LEU A 62 8.10 -4.17 -4.82
N TYR A 63 8.10 -4.78 -5.98
CA TYR A 63 9.27 -5.38 -6.59
C TYR A 63 9.62 -4.59 -7.85
N LEU A 64 10.92 -4.46 -8.12
CA LEU A 64 11.42 -4.07 -9.44
C LEU A 64 12.21 -5.23 -10.01
N THR A 65 12.13 -5.41 -11.32
CA THR A 65 12.98 -6.36 -12.01
C THR A 65 14.40 -5.82 -12.13
N ASN A 66 15.41 -6.68 -11.96
CA ASN A 66 16.81 -6.29 -12.17
C ASN A 66 17.30 -6.67 -13.57
N ASP A 67 18.55 -6.32 -13.86
CA ASP A 67 19.26 -6.56 -15.12
C ASP A 67 19.26 -8.01 -15.63
N VAL A 68 19.11 -8.99 -14.74
CA VAL A 68 19.02 -10.42 -15.10
C VAL A 68 17.57 -10.95 -15.14
N GLY A 69 16.58 -10.07 -15.10
CA GLY A 69 15.16 -10.44 -15.18
C GLY A 69 14.57 -10.97 -13.87
N ARG A 70 15.21 -10.74 -12.72
CA ARG A 70 14.74 -11.20 -11.41
C ARG A 70 14.03 -10.09 -10.66
N LEU A 71 12.82 -10.37 -10.17
CA LEU A 71 12.11 -9.51 -9.23
C LEU A 71 12.91 -9.37 -7.92
N VAL A 72 13.20 -8.13 -7.54
CA VAL A 72 13.90 -7.76 -6.30
C VAL A 72 12.95 -6.90 -5.46
N LEU A 73 12.73 -7.31 -4.20
CA LEU A 73 11.90 -6.53 -3.28
C LEU A 73 12.55 -5.15 -3.07
N ARG A 74 11.79 -4.10 -3.34
CA ARG A 74 12.20 -2.71 -3.17
C ARG A 74 11.56 -2.05 -1.98
N SER A 75 10.30 -2.36 -1.70
CA SER A 75 9.60 -1.83 -0.54
C SER A 75 8.59 -2.84 -0.02
N LEU A 76 8.55 -2.96 1.30
CA LEU A 76 7.51 -3.65 2.05
C LEU A 76 6.89 -2.61 2.98
N ILE A 77 5.59 -2.39 2.82
CA ILE A 77 4.84 -1.42 3.59
C ILE A 77 3.71 -2.16 4.31
N PRO A 78 3.89 -2.55 5.58
CA PRO A 78 2.85 -3.23 6.34
C PRO A 78 1.67 -2.29 6.59
N ASP A 79 0.50 -2.89 6.82
CA ASP A 79 -0.71 -2.22 7.31
C ASP A 79 -1.08 -0.94 6.54
N LYS A 80 -0.95 -0.98 5.20
CA LYS A 80 -1.07 0.21 4.35
C LYS A 80 -2.44 0.36 3.70
N VAL A 81 -3.09 -0.75 3.36
CA VAL A 81 -4.31 -0.73 2.54
C VAL A 81 -5.45 -1.33 3.33
N TRP A 82 -6.45 -0.51 3.66
CA TRP A 82 -7.62 -0.99 4.37
C TRP A 82 -8.48 -1.88 3.45
N GLY A 83 -9.02 -2.95 4.01
CA GLY A 83 -10.02 -3.81 3.40
C GLY A 83 -9.84 -5.28 3.79
N GLN A 84 -10.85 -6.09 3.50
CA GLN A 84 -10.95 -7.48 3.93
C GLN A 84 -11.76 -8.32 2.95
N PHE A 85 -11.65 -9.65 3.07
CA PHE A 85 -12.16 -10.60 2.08
C PHE A 85 -13.28 -11.50 2.59
N ASP A 86 -13.66 -11.37 3.87
CA ASP A 86 -14.77 -12.10 4.48
C ASP A 86 -16.13 -11.42 4.20
N VAL A 87 -16.11 -10.14 3.81
CA VAL A 87 -17.29 -9.33 3.51
C VAL A 87 -17.24 -8.83 2.07
N TYR A 88 -18.27 -9.19 1.30
CA TYR A 88 -18.45 -8.68 -0.06
C TYR A 88 -18.51 -7.15 -0.06
N GLY A 89 -17.81 -6.51 -1.00
CA GLY A 89 -17.77 -5.04 -1.10
C GLY A 89 -16.74 -4.37 -0.18
N GLN A 90 -15.78 -5.12 0.37
CA GLN A 90 -14.65 -4.56 1.14
C GLN A 90 -13.28 -5.04 0.67
N ALA A 91 -13.21 -5.77 -0.45
CA ALA A 91 -11.98 -6.37 -0.96
C ALA A 91 -11.13 -5.32 -1.71
N PRO A 92 -9.97 -4.92 -1.18
CA PRO A 92 -9.12 -3.96 -1.85
C PRO A 92 -8.41 -4.58 -3.06
N SER A 93 -7.94 -3.74 -3.97
CA SER A 93 -7.28 -4.21 -5.20
C SER A 93 -6.12 -3.32 -5.63
N VAL A 94 -5.22 -3.90 -6.42
CA VAL A 94 -4.18 -3.19 -7.18
C VAL A 94 -4.37 -3.40 -8.67
N ASN A 95 -4.17 -2.33 -9.45
CA ASN A 95 -4.17 -2.36 -10.91
C ASN A 95 -2.97 -1.59 -11.47
N ALA A 96 -2.47 -2.05 -12.62
CA ALA A 96 -1.51 -1.30 -13.42
C ALA A 96 -2.23 -0.27 -14.30
N LEU A 97 -1.74 0.97 -14.34
CA LEU A 97 -2.27 2.01 -15.21
C LEU A 97 -1.39 2.18 -16.47
N PRO A 98 -1.97 2.55 -17.64
CA PRO A 98 -1.23 2.67 -18.90
C PRO A 98 -0.07 3.67 -18.90
N ASN A 99 -0.02 4.58 -17.93
CA ASN A 99 1.02 5.60 -17.78
C ASN A 99 2.21 5.13 -16.90
N GLY A 100 2.26 3.85 -16.51
CA GLY A 100 3.30 3.28 -15.64
C GLY A 100 3.10 3.57 -14.15
N SER A 101 1.88 3.94 -13.73
CA SER A 101 1.53 4.09 -12.32
C SER A 101 0.73 2.90 -11.80
N ILE A 102 0.73 2.72 -10.49
CA ILE A 102 -0.04 1.71 -9.77
C ILE A 102 -1.28 2.40 -9.21
N GLN A 103 -2.44 1.77 -9.39
CA GLN A 103 -3.67 2.15 -8.73
C GLN A 103 -3.91 1.19 -7.56
N VAL A 104 -4.12 1.71 -6.35
CA VAL A 104 -4.56 0.94 -5.18
C VAL A 104 -5.95 1.44 -4.80
N THR A 105 -6.93 0.55 -4.72
CA THR A 105 -8.31 0.90 -4.36
C THR A 105 -8.73 0.19 -3.07
N SER A 106 -9.31 0.94 -2.15
CA SER A 106 -9.97 0.49 -0.92
C SER A 106 -11.39 1.04 -0.89
N HIS A 107 -12.36 0.26 -0.42
CA HIS A 107 -13.76 0.70 -0.45
C HIS A 107 -14.63 -0.08 0.54
N ASN A 108 -15.69 0.54 1.03
CA ASN A 108 -16.72 -0.12 1.83
C ASN A 108 -18.10 0.08 1.21
N ASP A 109 -18.58 -0.94 0.51
CA ASP A 109 -19.90 -0.99 -0.12
C ASP A 109 -20.91 -1.85 0.65
N ALA A 110 -20.61 -2.23 1.89
CA ALA A 110 -21.40 -3.22 2.61
C ALA A 110 -21.88 -2.76 3.99
N ILE A 111 -20.94 -2.41 4.86
CA ILE A 111 -21.22 -2.24 6.28
C ILE A 111 -21.38 -0.77 6.63
N GLY A 112 -22.41 -0.45 7.41
CA GLY A 112 -22.66 0.89 7.88
C GLY A 112 -23.40 1.77 6.87
N ARG A 113 -23.71 2.99 7.32
CA ARG A 113 -24.53 3.96 6.59
C ARG A 113 -23.80 4.60 5.42
N ASN A 114 -22.50 4.89 5.60
CA ASN A 114 -21.70 5.60 4.62
C ASN A 114 -20.94 4.61 3.77
N ARG A 115 -21.14 4.71 2.46
CA ARG A 115 -20.34 3.97 1.48
C ARG A 115 -19.23 4.86 1.01
N TRP A 116 -18.05 4.29 0.81
CA TRP A 116 -16.90 5.05 0.39
C TRP A 116 -15.98 4.22 -0.49
N GLU A 117 -15.27 4.91 -1.37
CA GLU A 117 -14.18 4.38 -2.17
C GLU A 117 -13.03 5.38 -2.12
N GLN A 118 -11.83 4.87 -1.95
CA GLN A 118 -10.59 5.60 -1.96
C GLN A 118 -9.64 4.94 -2.96
N THR A 119 -8.98 5.75 -3.77
CA THR A 119 -7.94 5.27 -4.66
C THR A 119 -6.66 6.09 -4.51
N LEU A 120 -5.53 5.40 -4.35
CA LEU A 120 -4.20 5.97 -4.43
C LEU A 120 -3.62 5.69 -5.81
N THR A 121 -3.13 6.73 -6.48
CA THR A 121 -2.30 6.60 -7.67
C THR A 121 -0.84 6.75 -7.25
N ILE A 122 -0.06 5.68 -7.39
CA ILE A 122 1.33 5.61 -6.97
C ILE A 122 2.22 5.63 -8.22
N ALA A 123 3.22 6.51 -8.23
CA ALA A 123 4.20 6.59 -9.31
C ALA A 123 5.60 6.27 -8.78
N TYR A 124 6.44 5.65 -9.60
CA TYR A 124 7.86 5.57 -9.30
C TYR A 124 8.57 6.85 -9.74
N ARG A 125 9.20 7.56 -8.80
CA ARG A 125 9.89 8.83 -9.03
C ARG A 125 11.08 8.95 -8.11
N SER A 126 12.19 9.48 -8.62
CA SER A 126 13.40 9.69 -7.82
C SER A 126 13.85 8.42 -7.09
N SER A 127 13.74 7.28 -7.77
CA SER A 127 14.11 5.95 -7.29
C SER A 127 13.27 5.39 -6.12
N ASP A 128 12.06 5.92 -5.91
CA ASP A 128 11.13 5.41 -4.89
C ASP A 128 9.66 5.53 -5.34
N PHE A 129 8.76 4.86 -4.63
CA PHE A 129 7.32 4.88 -4.89
C PHE A 129 6.64 6.01 -4.11
N VAL A 130 5.97 6.90 -4.82
CA VAL A 130 5.36 8.11 -4.26
C VAL A 130 3.87 8.17 -4.59
N VAL A 131 3.07 8.72 -3.68
CA VAL A 131 1.65 8.98 -3.96
C VAL A 131 1.55 10.20 -4.86
N ALA A 132 1.11 9.98 -6.10
CA ALA A 132 0.95 11.00 -7.12
C ALA A 132 -0.46 11.60 -7.13
N GLY A 133 -1.47 10.80 -6.79
CA GLY A 133 -2.87 11.19 -6.78
C GLY A 133 -3.67 10.47 -5.70
N TYR A 134 -4.74 11.12 -5.27
CA TYR A 134 -5.70 10.62 -4.29
C TYR A 134 -7.09 10.93 -4.81
N THR A 135 -7.94 9.93 -4.95
CA THR A 135 -9.36 10.14 -5.20
C THR A 135 -10.16 9.54 -4.07
N TYR A 136 -11.25 10.20 -3.71
CA TYR A 136 -12.17 9.74 -2.68
C TYR A 136 -13.59 10.01 -3.12
N SER A 137 -14.47 9.05 -2.91
CA SER A 137 -15.90 9.25 -3.04
C SER A 137 -16.62 8.64 -1.86
N SER A 138 -17.72 9.27 -1.45
CA SER A 138 -18.61 8.70 -0.47
C SER A 138 -20.05 9.14 -0.72
N TYR A 139 -20.99 8.33 -0.25
CA TYR A 139 -22.39 8.69 -0.20
C TYR A 139 -23.05 8.07 1.03
N ASP A 140 -24.02 8.80 1.55
CA ASP A 140 -24.88 8.34 2.62
C ASP A 140 -26.09 7.59 2.03
N THR A 141 -26.36 6.38 2.53
CA THR A 141 -27.47 5.54 2.04
C THR A 141 -28.87 6.02 2.45
N LEU A 142 -28.98 6.96 3.38
CA LEU A 142 -30.24 7.53 3.86
C LEU A 142 -30.43 9.00 3.47
N ASP A 143 -29.33 9.75 3.34
CA ASP A 143 -29.33 11.15 2.91
C ASP A 143 -28.61 11.29 1.56
N LEU A 144 -29.36 11.19 0.47
CA LEU A 144 -28.79 11.11 -0.88
C LEU A 144 -28.08 12.40 -1.34
N ASP A 145 -28.32 13.53 -0.65
CA ASP A 145 -27.63 14.78 -0.92
C ASP A 145 -26.27 14.86 -0.19
N ASN A 146 -26.07 14.03 0.83
CA ASN A 146 -24.82 13.91 1.56
C ASN A 146 -23.82 13.02 0.79
N THR A 147 -23.12 13.64 -0.16
CA THR A 147 -22.10 12.98 -1.00
C THR A 147 -20.78 13.74 -1.01
N MET A 148 -19.70 13.01 -1.22
CA MET A 148 -18.36 13.55 -1.45
C MET A 148 -17.79 12.94 -2.73
N ARG A 149 -17.14 13.77 -3.55
CA ARG A 149 -16.27 13.36 -4.65
C ARG A 149 -15.06 14.25 -4.68
N CYS A 150 -13.88 13.67 -4.61
CA CYS A 150 -12.62 14.37 -4.62
C CYS A 150 -11.64 13.72 -5.58
N ASP A 151 -10.94 14.55 -6.34
CA ASP A 151 -9.75 14.19 -7.11
C ASP A 151 -8.65 15.19 -6.75
N PHE A 152 -7.58 14.69 -6.12
CA PHE A 152 -6.48 15.48 -5.61
C PHE A 152 -5.15 14.98 -6.17
N ASN A 153 -4.48 15.86 -6.91
CA ASN A 153 -3.11 15.63 -7.38
C ASN A 153 -2.12 16.06 -6.28
N VAL A 154 -1.56 15.07 -5.58
CA VAL A 154 -0.66 15.28 -4.43
C VAL A 154 0.61 16.05 -4.82
N LEU A 155 1.16 15.75 -6.01
CA LEU A 155 2.42 16.35 -6.48
C LEU A 155 2.28 17.87 -6.70
N SER A 156 1.17 18.29 -7.31
CA SER A 156 0.91 19.70 -7.60
C SER A 156 0.14 20.43 -6.51
N GLY A 157 -0.51 19.69 -5.61
CA GLY A 157 -1.39 20.22 -4.59
C GLY A 157 -2.69 20.81 -5.15
N LYS A 158 -3.09 20.43 -6.37
CA LYS A 158 -4.32 20.92 -7.03
C LYS A 158 -5.33 19.79 -7.16
N GLY A 159 -6.61 20.11 -7.16
CA GLY A 159 -7.66 19.12 -7.36
C GLY A 159 -9.04 19.73 -7.46
N THR A 160 -10.05 18.87 -7.37
CA THR A 160 -11.45 19.26 -7.25
C THR A 160 -12.13 18.46 -6.14
N ALA A 161 -12.97 19.12 -5.33
CA ALA A 161 -13.88 18.48 -4.38
C ALA A 161 -15.31 18.96 -4.66
N ASN A 162 -16.24 18.01 -4.87
CA ASN A 162 -17.63 18.27 -5.26
C ASN A 162 -17.74 19.27 -6.43
N GLY A 163 -16.87 19.10 -7.44
CA GLY A 163 -16.78 19.94 -8.63
C GLY A 163 -16.15 21.33 -8.41
N LYS A 164 -15.76 21.68 -7.19
CA LYS A 164 -15.11 22.95 -6.86
C LYS A 164 -13.59 22.78 -6.80
N PRO A 165 -12.79 23.72 -7.34
CA PRO A 165 -11.33 23.64 -7.22
C PRO A 165 -10.86 23.66 -5.77
N ILE A 166 -9.93 22.78 -5.44
CA ILE A 166 -9.21 22.76 -4.15
C ILE A 166 -7.72 22.97 -4.36
N ARG A 167 -7.04 23.49 -3.34
CA ARG A 167 -5.59 23.70 -3.36
C ARG A 167 -4.97 23.48 -2.00
N ALA A 168 -3.89 22.71 -1.98
CA ALA A 168 -3.00 22.50 -0.87
C ALA A 168 -1.54 22.70 -1.32
N LYS A 169 -0.59 22.52 -0.41
CA LYS A 169 0.84 22.50 -0.76
C LYS A 169 1.14 21.18 -1.50
N GLY A 170 1.60 21.28 -2.74
CA GLY A 170 2.10 20.12 -3.48
C GLY A 170 3.34 19.53 -2.81
N ALA A 171 3.44 18.20 -2.80
CA ALA A 171 4.52 17.48 -2.16
C ALA A 171 4.81 16.14 -2.86
N THR A 172 6.04 15.68 -2.75
CA THR A 172 6.43 14.31 -3.07
C THR A 172 6.40 13.51 -1.78
N ILE A 173 5.39 12.66 -1.60
CA ILE A 173 5.19 11.86 -0.39
C ILE A 173 5.45 10.40 -0.75
N LEU A 174 6.39 9.75 -0.07
CA LEU A 174 6.66 8.33 -0.26
C LEU A 174 5.43 7.53 0.18
N LEU A 175 5.12 6.43 -0.51
CA LEU A 175 3.96 5.59 -0.15
C LEU A 175 4.03 5.08 1.30
N LYS A 176 5.22 4.79 1.80
CA LYS A 176 5.43 4.36 3.20
C LYS A 176 5.03 5.45 4.21
N ASP A 177 5.23 6.73 3.83
CA ASP A 177 4.96 7.90 4.67
C ASP A 177 3.54 8.46 4.45
N TRP A 178 2.78 7.88 3.52
CA TRP A 178 1.41 8.28 3.26
C TRP A 178 0.47 7.88 4.40
N SER A 179 -0.39 8.81 4.80
CA SER A 179 -1.57 8.61 5.64
C SER A 179 -2.79 9.16 4.90
N ASP A 180 -3.90 8.44 4.96
CA ASP A 180 -5.14 8.83 4.28
C ASP A 180 -5.70 10.17 4.78
N GLU A 181 -5.37 10.55 6.02
CA GLU A 181 -5.69 11.87 6.56
C GLU A 181 -5.15 13.03 5.70
N ILE A 182 -4.03 12.82 4.99
CA ILE A 182 -3.44 13.82 4.09
C ILE A 182 -4.39 14.09 2.92
N GLY A 183 -4.91 13.03 2.30
CA GLY A 183 -5.88 13.11 1.21
C GLY A 183 -7.23 13.63 1.70
N GLN A 184 -7.75 13.05 2.78
CA GLN A 184 -9.03 13.45 3.39
C GLN A 184 -9.05 14.93 3.76
N ARG A 185 -7.98 15.45 4.39
CA ARG A 185 -7.87 16.86 4.74
C ARG A 185 -7.81 17.78 3.52
N ALA A 186 -7.15 17.37 2.44
CA ALA A 186 -7.14 18.13 1.19
C ALA A 186 -8.54 18.17 0.55
N CYS A 187 -9.31 17.09 0.71
CA CYS A 187 -10.65 16.93 0.16
C CYS A 187 -11.77 17.48 1.05
N ASP A 188 -11.46 17.96 2.26
CA ASP A 188 -12.46 18.24 3.32
C ASP A 188 -13.43 17.05 3.53
N ALA A 189 -12.91 15.83 3.34
CA ALA A 189 -13.61 14.61 3.67
C ALA A 189 -13.49 14.40 5.17
N LYS A 190 -14.62 14.28 5.86
CA LYS A 190 -14.72 13.98 7.30
C LYS A 190 -15.27 12.58 7.50
#